data_AF-A0A9P8IZR8-F1
#
_entry.id   AF-A0A9P8IZR8-F1
#
_cell.length_a   1.000
_cell.length_b   1.000
_cell.length_c   1.000
_cell.angle_alpha   90.00
_cell.angle_beta   90.00
_cell.angle_gamma   90.00
#
_symmetry.space_group_name_H-M   'P 1'
#
loop_
_entity.id
_entity.type
_entity.pdbx_description
1 polymer ?
#
loop_
_entity_poly.entity_id
_entity_poly.type
_entity_poly.pdbx_seq_one_letter_code
_entity_poly.pdbx_strand_id
1 'polypeptide(L)'
;EKLMEFYERVSGARLHAAYVRPGGVSQDLPVGILDDIYQWATQFGDRIDETEELLTDNRIWKGRTQGVGVVSAADALNYSFTGVMLRGSGVPWDVRKSQPYDAYDQVEFDVPVGVNGDCYDRYLCRMEEFRQSLRIIFQCLNKITPGPIKVEDYKIAPPPRAAMKENMEALIHHFLLYSKGYTVPPGETYSAIEAPKGEMGVFVVSDGSERPYRCKIRAPGFAHLGCFDQISRGHLLADAVAIIGTMDLVFGEVDR
;
A
#
# COMPACT_ATOMS: atom_id res chain seq x y z
N GLU A 1 -16.45 -2.91 4.59
CA GLU A 1 -17.24 -2.03 5.48
C GLU A 1 -16.60 -1.74 6.83
N LYS A 2 -16.37 -2.72 7.73
CA LYS A 2 -15.77 -2.46 9.05
C LYS A 2 -14.46 -1.64 9.00
N LEU A 3 -13.56 -1.94 8.06
CA LEU A 3 -12.32 -1.15 7.87
C LEU A 3 -12.58 0.29 7.39
N MET A 4 -13.63 0.53 6.60
CA MET A 4 -14.00 1.88 6.16
C MET A 4 -14.56 2.72 7.31
N GLU A 5 -15.20 2.09 8.30
CA GLU A 5 -15.61 2.76 9.54
C GLU A 5 -14.40 3.24 10.34
N PHE A 6 -13.32 2.43 10.42
CA PHE A 6 -12.08 2.88 11.03
C PHE A 6 -11.46 4.07 10.28
N TYR A 7 -11.52 4.06 8.95
CA TYR A 7 -11.06 5.20 8.14
C TYR A 7 -11.89 6.46 8.41
N GLU A 8 -13.21 6.31 8.50
CA GLU A 8 -14.13 7.40 8.81
C GLU A 8 -13.91 7.97 10.21
N ARG A 9 -13.68 7.11 11.22
CA ARG A 9 -13.42 7.55 12.59
C ARG A 9 -12.11 8.33 12.72
N VAL A 10 -11.10 7.94 11.97
CA VAL A 10 -9.76 8.56 12.03
C VAL A 10 -9.67 9.83 11.18
N SER A 11 -10.35 9.87 10.03
CA SER A 11 -10.18 10.95 9.05
C SER A 11 -11.43 11.77 8.76
N GLY A 12 -12.61 11.26 9.09
CA GLY A 12 -13.92 11.80 8.70
C GLY A 12 -14.40 11.36 7.32
N ALA A 13 -13.64 10.52 6.59
CA ALA A 13 -14.02 10.01 5.27
C ALA A 13 -13.79 8.50 5.14
N ARG A 14 -14.65 7.80 4.39
CA ARG A 14 -14.61 6.33 4.24
C ARG A 14 -13.60 5.82 3.21
N LEU A 15 -13.16 6.67 2.27
CA LEU A 15 -12.24 6.30 1.17
C LEU A 15 -11.07 7.28 1.07
N HIS A 16 -11.34 8.52 0.68
CA HIS A 16 -10.30 9.55 0.50
C HIS A 16 -10.00 10.28 1.81
N ALA A 17 -9.14 9.68 2.64
CA ALA A 17 -8.88 10.13 4.01
C ALA A 17 -8.00 11.39 4.15
N ALA A 18 -7.10 11.66 3.19
CA ALA A 18 -6.10 12.75 3.30
C ALA A 18 -5.38 12.82 4.67
N TYR A 19 -5.16 11.63 5.27
CA TYR A 19 -4.75 11.45 6.66
C TYR A 19 -3.22 11.43 6.80
N VAL A 20 -2.53 10.63 6.01
CA VAL A 20 -1.06 10.64 5.92
C VAL A 20 -0.62 11.86 5.13
N ARG A 21 0.28 12.66 5.70
CA ARG A 21 0.76 13.92 5.11
C ARG A 21 2.28 14.02 5.25
N PRO A 22 2.97 14.81 4.39
CA PRO A 22 4.36 15.14 4.64
C PRO A 22 4.53 15.77 6.03
N GLY A 23 5.40 15.18 6.86
CA GLY A 23 5.56 15.56 8.27
C GLY A 23 4.77 14.71 9.27
N GLY A 24 4.14 13.61 8.85
CA GLY A 24 3.52 12.62 9.73
C GLY A 24 2.03 12.42 9.42
N VAL A 25 1.19 12.59 10.45
CA VAL A 25 -0.22 12.24 10.38
C VAL A 25 -1.11 13.45 10.69
N SER A 26 -2.28 13.55 10.05
CA SER A 26 -3.17 14.72 10.15
C SER A 26 -3.73 14.95 11.56
N GLN A 27 -4.23 13.89 12.20
CA GLN A 27 -4.88 13.92 13.51
C GLN A 27 -4.55 12.65 14.28
N ASP A 28 -4.69 12.69 15.60
CA ASP A 28 -4.40 11.54 16.45
C ASP A 28 -5.54 10.53 16.37
N LEU A 29 -5.28 9.31 16.81
CA LEU A 29 -6.27 8.25 16.89
C LEU A 29 -7.37 8.62 17.90
N PRO A 30 -8.66 8.43 17.56
CA PRO A 30 -9.74 8.66 18.50
C PRO A 30 -9.69 7.62 19.64
N VAL A 31 -10.15 8.02 20.82
CA VAL A 31 -10.16 7.16 22.01
C VAL A 31 -10.97 5.88 21.74
N GLY A 32 -10.42 4.73 22.18
CA GLY A 32 -11.06 3.42 22.07
C GLY A 32 -10.91 2.72 20.71
N ILE A 33 -10.36 3.36 19.68
CA ILE A 33 -10.24 2.73 18.36
C ILE A 33 -9.29 1.52 18.35
N LEU A 34 -8.27 1.53 19.20
CA LEU A 34 -7.30 0.43 19.28
C LEU A 34 -7.97 -0.87 19.74
N ASP A 35 -8.89 -0.78 20.70
CA ASP A 35 -9.66 -1.92 21.20
C ASP A 35 -10.59 -2.46 20.12
N ASP A 36 -11.22 -1.57 19.35
CA ASP A 36 -12.12 -1.95 18.25
C ASP A 36 -11.36 -2.64 17.10
N ILE A 37 -10.15 -2.14 16.77
CA ILE A 37 -9.26 -2.78 15.78
C ILE A 37 -8.84 -4.17 16.27
N TYR A 38 -8.52 -4.31 17.57
CA TYR A 38 -8.17 -5.61 18.15
C TYR A 38 -9.34 -6.61 18.07
N GLN A 39 -10.56 -6.19 18.43
CA GLN A 39 -11.76 -7.03 18.33
C GLN A 39 -12.05 -7.42 16.87
N TRP A 40 -11.84 -6.53 15.91
CA TRP A 40 -11.96 -6.87 14.50
C TRP A 40 -10.90 -7.86 14.05
N ALA A 41 -9.63 -7.64 14.41
CA ALA A 41 -8.51 -8.46 13.99
C ALA A 41 -8.62 -9.91 14.49
N THR A 42 -9.13 -10.12 15.71
CA THR A 42 -9.37 -11.47 16.26
C THR A 42 -10.42 -12.26 15.47
N GLN A 43 -11.46 -11.60 14.95
CA GLN A 43 -12.53 -12.23 14.17
C GLN A 43 -12.20 -12.38 12.68
N PHE A 44 -11.25 -11.59 12.17
CA PHE A 44 -10.94 -11.57 10.74
C PHE A 44 -10.17 -12.82 10.29
N GLY A 45 -9.39 -13.44 11.19
CA GLY A 45 -8.72 -14.72 10.92
C GLY A 45 -9.71 -15.80 10.44
N ASP A 46 -10.79 -16.02 11.19
CA ASP A 46 -11.84 -16.99 10.83
C ASP A 46 -12.47 -16.68 9.46
N ARG A 47 -12.61 -15.40 9.10
CA ARG A 47 -13.18 -15.00 7.81
C ARG A 47 -12.22 -15.33 6.65
N ILE A 48 -10.91 -15.19 6.87
CA ILE A 48 -9.91 -15.61 5.89
C ILE A 48 -10.01 -17.13 5.69
N ASP A 49 -10.09 -17.89 6.78
CA ASP A 49 -10.16 -19.34 6.71
C ASP A 49 -11.46 -19.84 6.04
N GLU A 50 -12.60 -19.20 6.30
CA GLU A 50 -13.86 -19.47 5.57
C GLU A 50 -13.75 -19.20 4.07
N THR A 51 -13.08 -18.12 3.66
CA THR A 51 -12.84 -17.84 2.23
C THR A 51 -11.88 -18.85 1.61
N GLU A 52 -10.90 -19.31 2.37
CA GLU A 52 -9.94 -20.31 1.94
C GLU A 52 -10.59 -21.69 1.75
N GLU A 53 -11.47 -22.09 2.68
CA GLU A 53 -12.22 -23.36 2.60
C GLU A 53 -13.07 -23.43 1.32
N LEU A 54 -13.66 -22.31 0.90
CA LEU A 54 -14.50 -22.25 -0.31
C LEU A 54 -13.69 -22.28 -1.62
N LEU A 55 -12.50 -21.68 -1.65
CA LEU A 55 -11.74 -21.42 -2.88
C LEU A 55 -10.51 -22.31 -3.02
N THR A 56 -9.69 -22.43 -1.99
CA THR A 56 -8.33 -22.97 -2.11
C THR A 56 -8.31 -24.42 -2.55
N ASP A 57 -9.17 -25.27 -1.99
CA ASP A 57 -9.27 -26.69 -2.34
C ASP A 57 -10.33 -27.02 -3.39
N ASN A 58 -11.05 -26.00 -3.86
CA ASN A 58 -12.08 -26.18 -4.85
C ASN A 58 -11.47 -26.59 -6.21
N ARG A 59 -11.91 -27.74 -6.73
CA ARG A 59 -11.46 -28.28 -8.02
C ARG A 59 -11.74 -27.32 -9.18
N ILE A 60 -12.86 -26.60 -9.15
CA ILE A 60 -13.23 -25.63 -10.18
C ILE A 60 -12.27 -24.44 -10.13
N TRP A 61 -11.94 -23.97 -8.93
CA TRP A 61 -11.00 -22.86 -8.75
C TRP A 61 -9.59 -23.24 -9.22
N LYS A 62 -9.07 -24.39 -8.77
CA LYS A 62 -7.77 -24.92 -9.22
C LYS A 62 -7.74 -25.09 -10.74
N GLY A 63 -8.78 -25.69 -11.33
CA GLY A 63 -8.86 -25.90 -12.79
C GLY A 63 -8.93 -24.60 -13.63
N ARG A 64 -9.27 -23.46 -13.01
CA ARG A 64 -9.33 -22.15 -13.69
C ARG A 64 -8.11 -21.26 -13.43
N THR A 65 -7.25 -21.62 -12.49
CA THR A 65 -6.15 -20.77 -12.03
C THR A 65 -4.78 -21.44 -12.13
N GLN A 66 -4.70 -22.76 -11.95
CA GLN A 66 -3.46 -23.51 -12.06
C GLN A 66 -3.00 -23.58 -13.53
N GLY A 67 -1.74 -23.24 -13.76
CA GLY A 67 -1.16 -23.22 -15.11
C GLY A 67 -1.69 -22.10 -16.03
N VAL A 68 -2.49 -21.17 -15.52
CA VAL A 68 -2.98 -20.00 -16.26
C VAL A 68 -2.07 -18.81 -15.98
N GLY A 69 -1.68 -18.10 -17.04
CA GLY A 69 -0.94 -16.86 -16.95
C GLY A 69 0.45 -17.02 -16.33
N VAL A 70 1.12 -18.14 -16.60
CA VAL A 70 2.46 -18.48 -16.09
C VAL A 70 3.47 -17.43 -16.52
N VAL A 71 4.24 -16.92 -15.57
CA VAL A 71 5.33 -15.96 -15.81
C VAL A 71 6.62 -16.52 -15.23
N SER A 72 7.68 -16.55 -16.04
CA SER A 72 9.01 -16.95 -15.57
C SER A 72 9.64 -15.83 -14.73
N ALA A 73 10.51 -16.17 -13.79
CA ALA A 73 11.24 -15.18 -12.99
C ALA A 73 12.05 -14.19 -13.85
N ALA A 74 12.66 -14.67 -14.94
CA ALA A 74 13.42 -13.82 -15.87
C ALA A 74 12.51 -12.82 -16.61
N ASP A 75 11.37 -13.30 -17.11
CA ASP A 75 10.40 -12.45 -17.80
C ASP A 75 9.77 -11.44 -16.84
N ALA A 76 9.45 -11.84 -15.60
CA ALA A 76 8.93 -10.94 -14.58
C ALA A 76 9.87 -9.75 -14.33
N LEU A 77 11.18 -9.99 -14.28
CA LEU A 77 12.19 -8.95 -14.12
C LEU A 77 12.32 -8.07 -15.37
N ASN A 78 12.38 -8.69 -16.56
CA ASN A 78 12.49 -7.96 -17.83
C ASN A 78 11.28 -7.03 -18.06
N TYR A 79 10.09 -7.48 -17.66
CA TYR A 79 8.83 -6.73 -17.74
C TYR A 79 8.62 -5.77 -16.58
N SER A 80 9.59 -5.64 -15.68
CA SER A 80 9.52 -4.75 -14.52
C SER A 80 8.31 -5.01 -13.62
N PHE A 81 7.91 -6.28 -13.50
CA PHE A 81 6.90 -6.68 -12.53
C PHE A 81 7.43 -6.60 -11.10
N THR A 82 6.52 -6.25 -10.21
CA THR A 82 6.80 -6.04 -8.78
C THR A 82 5.64 -6.58 -7.94
N GLY A 83 5.86 -6.72 -6.63
CA GLY A 83 4.86 -7.24 -5.71
C GLY A 83 4.50 -8.69 -5.96
N VAL A 84 3.21 -8.99 -5.85
CA VAL A 84 2.67 -10.35 -5.96
C VAL A 84 3.00 -11.01 -7.31
N MET A 85 3.05 -10.24 -8.40
CA MET A 85 3.41 -10.77 -9.73
C MET A 85 4.85 -11.31 -9.76
N LEU A 86 5.76 -10.61 -9.08
CA LEU A 86 7.17 -10.98 -8.99
C LEU A 86 7.36 -12.14 -7.98
N ARG A 87 6.73 -12.04 -6.80
CA ARG A 87 6.77 -13.07 -5.75
C ARG A 87 6.14 -14.39 -6.20
N GLY A 88 5.03 -14.34 -6.92
CA GLY A 88 4.37 -15.53 -7.47
C GLY A 88 5.26 -16.31 -8.44
N SER A 89 6.18 -15.61 -9.12
CA SER A 89 7.13 -16.19 -10.09
C SER A 89 8.41 -16.74 -9.44
N GLY A 90 8.49 -16.78 -8.11
CA GLY A 90 9.62 -17.36 -7.38
C GLY A 90 10.73 -16.38 -6.97
N VAL A 91 10.55 -15.08 -7.20
CA VAL A 91 11.55 -14.07 -6.80
C VAL A 91 11.20 -13.50 -5.42
N PRO A 92 12.02 -13.74 -4.38
CA PRO A 92 11.75 -13.27 -3.02
C PRO A 92 12.09 -11.77 -2.88
N TRP A 93 11.25 -10.90 -3.44
CA TRP A 93 11.42 -9.46 -3.38
C TRP A 93 10.23 -8.74 -2.73
N ASP A 94 10.54 -7.90 -1.75
CA ASP A 94 9.59 -7.02 -1.06
C ASP A 94 10.34 -5.77 -0.58
N VAL A 95 9.83 -4.58 -0.91
CA VAL A 95 10.47 -3.31 -0.53
C VAL A 95 10.51 -3.16 0.99
N ARG A 96 9.49 -3.63 1.73
CA ARG A 96 9.41 -3.50 3.20
C ARG A 96 10.52 -4.24 3.95
N LYS A 97 11.10 -5.28 3.34
CA LYS A 97 12.23 -6.04 3.90
C LYS A 97 13.57 -5.58 3.35
N SER A 98 13.64 -5.31 2.05
CA SER A 98 14.90 -4.95 1.37
C SER A 98 15.31 -3.50 1.62
N GLN A 99 14.34 -2.58 1.64
CA GLN A 99 14.51 -1.15 1.84
C GLN A 99 13.42 -0.67 2.82
N PRO A 100 13.54 -1.04 4.12
CA PRO A 100 12.50 -0.73 5.09
C PRO A 100 12.30 0.78 5.22
N TYR A 101 11.03 1.16 5.26
CA TYR A 101 10.57 2.53 5.50
C TYR A 101 9.63 2.55 6.71
N ASP A 102 9.34 3.74 7.22
CA ASP A 102 8.56 3.98 8.43
C ASP A 102 9.09 3.16 9.63
N ALA A 103 8.39 2.08 10.00
CA ALA A 103 8.77 1.19 11.11
C ALA A 103 8.69 -0.30 10.74
N TYR A 104 8.80 -0.64 9.44
CA TYR A 104 8.72 -2.04 8.98
C TYR A 104 9.90 -2.91 9.45
N ASP A 105 11.03 -2.30 9.80
CA ASP A 105 12.20 -2.94 10.42
C ASP A 105 11.95 -3.40 11.86
N GLN A 106 10.97 -2.81 12.55
CA GLN A 106 10.65 -3.10 13.96
C GLN A 106 9.55 -4.17 14.12
N VAL A 107 8.97 -4.64 13.01
CA VAL A 107 7.89 -5.64 13.00
C VAL A 107 8.34 -6.93 12.31
N GLU A 108 7.89 -8.05 12.87
CA GLU A 108 8.21 -9.38 12.39
C GLU A 108 7.07 -9.90 11.51
N PHE A 109 7.38 -10.21 10.27
CA PHE A 109 6.47 -10.83 9.32
C PHE A 109 7.27 -11.57 8.26
N ASP A 110 6.62 -12.53 7.62
CA ASP A 110 7.18 -13.35 6.57
C ASP A 110 6.63 -12.91 5.21
N VAL A 111 7.39 -13.15 4.14
CA VAL A 111 6.99 -12.78 2.77
C VAL A 111 6.68 -14.06 2.00
N PRO A 112 5.43 -14.25 1.51
CA PRO A 112 5.08 -15.43 0.75
C PRO A 112 5.67 -15.37 -0.66
N VAL A 113 6.18 -16.50 -1.14
CA VAL A 113 6.80 -16.62 -2.46
C VAL A 113 6.21 -17.84 -3.15
N GLY A 114 5.75 -17.65 -4.39
CA GLY A 114 5.23 -18.72 -5.24
C GLY A 114 6.35 -19.52 -5.90
N VAL A 115 6.00 -20.56 -6.65
CA VAL A 115 6.99 -21.44 -7.30
C VAL A 115 6.80 -21.51 -8.80
N ASN A 116 5.54 -21.58 -9.24
CA ASN A 116 5.17 -21.86 -10.62
C ASN A 116 4.93 -20.59 -11.45
N GLY A 117 4.64 -19.44 -10.81
CA GLY A 117 4.37 -18.18 -11.52
C GLY A 117 2.96 -18.07 -12.10
N ASP A 118 2.04 -18.97 -11.73
CA ASP A 118 0.67 -19.00 -12.23
C ASP A 118 -0.29 -18.11 -11.39
N CYS A 119 -1.53 -18.01 -11.85
CA CYS A 119 -2.58 -17.26 -11.16
C CYS A 119 -2.90 -17.84 -9.76
N TYR A 120 -2.74 -19.14 -9.57
CA TYR A 120 -3.03 -19.82 -8.30
C TYR A 120 -2.01 -19.47 -7.22
N ASP A 121 -0.72 -19.48 -7.55
CA ASP A 121 0.35 -19.06 -6.63
C ASP A 121 0.20 -17.59 -6.22
N ARG A 122 -0.21 -16.72 -7.15
CA ARG A 122 -0.50 -15.31 -6.84
C ARG A 122 -1.69 -15.15 -5.89
N TYR A 123 -2.71 -16.00 -6.04
CA TYR A 123 -3.83 -16.05 -5.10
C TYR A 123 -3.36 -16.48 -3.70
N LEU A 124 -2.59 -17.56 -3.61
CA LEU A 124 -2.04 -18.04 -2.33
C LEU A 124 -1.14 -16.99 -1.66
N CYS A 125 -0.29 -16.30 -2.43
CA CYS A 125 0.53 -15.21 -1.92
C CYS A 125 -0.33 -14.11 -1.29
N ARG A 126 -1.46 -13.72 -1.91
CA ARG A 126 -2.37 -12.71 -1.34
C ARG A 126 -3.08 -13.20 -0.08
N MET A 127 -3.50 -14.47 -0.07
CA MET A 127 -4.12 -15.06 1.11
C MET A 127 -3.17 -15.06 2.31
N GLU A 128 -1.91 -15.41 2.07
CA GLU A 128 -0.88 -15.38 3.11
C GLU A 128 -0.50 -13.94 3.51
N GLU A 129 -0.49 -12.99 2.56
CA GLU A 129 -0.31 -11.57 2.88
C GLU A 129 -1.41 -11.02 3.79
N PHE A 130 -2.66 -11.51 3.72
CA PHE A 130 -3.68 -11.14 4.70
C PHE A 130 -3.31 -11.60 6.12
N ARG A 131 -2.79 -12.83 6.28
CA ARG A 131 -2.34 -13.36 7.57
C ARG A 131 -1.15 -12.59 8.13
N GLN A 132 -0.17 -12.29 7.27
CA GLN A 132 1.00 -11.52 7.67
C GLN A 132 0.62 -10.06 7.99
N SER A 133 -0.35 -9.48 7.28
CA SER A 133 -0.89 -8.15 7.61
C SER A 133 -1.60 -8.14 8.97
N LEU A 134 -2.39 -9.17 9.31
CA LEU A 134 -2.96 -9.32 10.65
C LEU A 134 -1.87 -9.42 11.72
N ARG A 135 -0.82 -10.21 11.47
CA ARG A 135 0.33 -10.33 12.38
C ARG A 135 1.02 -8.99 12.63
N ILE A 136 1.19 -8.17 11.59
CA ILE A 136 1.73 -6.80 11.71
C ILE A 136 0.78 -5.94 12.56
N ILE A 137 -0.53 -5.98 12.30
CA ILE A 137 -1.52 -5.21 13.07
C ILE A 137 -1.43 -5.55 14.57
N PHE A 138 -1.41 -6.83 14.94
CA PHE A 138 -1.28 -7.23 16.35
C PHE A 138 0.01 -6.72 17.00
N GLN A 139 1.13 -6.74 16.28
CA GLN A 139 2.39 -6.21 16.81
C GLN A 139 2.36 -4.69 16.97
N CYS A 140 1.80 -3.98 15.99
CA CYS A 140 1.66 -2.52 16.06
C CYS A 140 0.75 -2.09 17.23
N LEU A 141 -0.35 -2.80 17.47
CA LEU A 141 -1.23 -2.54 18.62
C LEU A 141 -0.49 -2.69 19.96
N ASN A 142 0.35 -3.72 20.08
CA ASN A 142 1.10 -3.99 21.32
C ASN A 142 2.31 -3.06 21.52
N LYS A 143 2.90 -2.55 20.42
CA LYS A 143 4.11 -1.71 20.44
C LYS A 143 3.81 -0.21 20.29
N ILE A 144 2.54 0.20 20.30
CA ILE A 144 2.18 1.61 20.13
C ILE A 144 2.75 2.44 21.29
N THR A 145 3.48 3.49 20.97
CA THR A 145 4.09 4.39 21.96
C THR A 145 3.36 5.72 21.97
N PRO A 146 3.17 6.35 23.14
CA PRO A 146 2.63 7.70 23.20
C PRO A 146 3.67 8.69 22.68
N GLY A 147 3.25 9.64 21.86
CA GLY A 147 4.15 10.64 21.30
C GLY A 147 3.46 11.61 20.35
N PRO A 148 4.20 12.62 19.86
CA PRO A 148 3.69 13.53 18.85
C PRO A 148 3.48 12.79 17.52
N ILE A 149 2.33 13.02 16.89
CA ILE A 149 1.94 12.43 15.61
C ILE A 149 2.48 13.19 14.37
N LYS A 150 3.03 14.37 14.60
CA LYS A 150 3.56 15.30 13.60
C LYS A 150 4.96 15.72 14.00
N VAL A 151 5.77 16.04 13.00
CA VAL A 151 7.04 16.74 13.20
C VAL A 151 6.77 18.07 13.92
N GLU A 152 7.59 18.39 14.92
CA GLU A 152 7.43 19.59 15.75
C GLU A 152 7.77 20.90 15.02
N ASP A 153 8.29 20.82 13.79
CA ASP A 153 8.58 21.98 12.96
C ASP A 153 7.29 22.55 12.32
N TYR A 154 6.85 23.69 12.86
CA TYR A 154 5.69 24.43 12.39
C TYR A 154 5.85 25.08 11.00
N LYS A 155 7.05 25.02 10.40
CA LYS A 155 7.27 25.42 9.01
C LYS A 155 6.86 24.36 8.00
N ILE A 156 6.69 23.11 8.45
CA ILE A 156 6.32 21.97 7.59
C ILE A 156 4.93 21.47 8.00
N ALA A 157 4.73 21.19 9.29
CA ALA A 157 3.47 20.71 9.83
C ALA A 157 2.67 21.86 10.47
N PRO A 158 1.34 21.92 10.30
CA PRO A 158 0.55 22.99 10.91
C PRO A 158 0.51 22.83 12.45
N PRO A 159 0.60 23.94 13.22
CA PRO A 159 0.58 23.90 14.67
C PRO A 159 -0.79 23.46 15.23
N PRO A 160 -0.85 23.02 16.50
CA PRO A 160 -2.11 22.74 17.19
C PRO A 160 -3.04 23.97 17.22
N ARG A 161 -4.35 23.74 17.13
CA ARG A 161 -5.35 24.82 17.15
C ARG A 161 -5.35 25.66 18.42
N ALA A 162 -4.96 25.09 19.56
CA ALA A 162 -4.81 25.82 20.81
C ALA A 162 -3.64 26.81 20.71
N ALA A 163 -2.44 26.31 20.35
CA ALA A 163 -1.25 27.13 20.19
C ALA A 163 -1.41 28.24 19.13
N MET A 164 -2.09 27.95 18.01
CA MET A 164 -2.39 28.94 16.97
C MET A 164 -3.23 30.13 17.47
N LYS A 165 -4.10 29.94 18.47
CA LYS A 165 -4.95 31.02 19.02
C LYS A 165 -4.26 31.86 20.07
N GLU A 166 -3.24 31.33 20.73
CA GLU A 166 -2.55 32.00 21.84
C GLU A 166 -1.19 32.58 21.42
N ASN A 167 -0.44 31.88 20.58
CA ASN A 167 0.89 32.28 20.14
C ASN A 167 0.85 32.92 18.75
N MET A 168 1.39 34.14 18.66
CA MET A 168 1.53 34.89 17.42
C MET A 168 2.37 34.15 16.36
N GLU A 169 3.45 33.47 16.75
CA GLU A 169 4.32 32.73 15.83
C GLU A 169 3.58 31.56 15.18
N ALA A 170 2.83 30.80 15.99
CA ALA A 170 2.01 29.69 15.50
C ALA A 170 0.93 30.19 14.52
N LEU A 171 0.36 31.37 14.77
CA LEU A 171 -0.59 31.98 13.85
C LEU A 171 0.05 32.37 12.51
N ILE A 172 1.25 32.97 12.53
CA ILE A 172 2.00 33.31 11.32
C ILE A 172 2.30 32.05 10.50
N HIS A 173 2.81 31.01 11.14
CA HIS A 173 3.11 29.74 10.48
C HIS A 173 1.86 29.08 9.89
N HIS A 174 0.75 29.04 10.63
CA HIS A 174 -0.52 28.55 10.12
C HIS A 174 -0.98 29.34 8.88
N PHE A 175 -0.93 30.68 8.93
CA PHE A 175 -1.34 31.52 7.81
C PHE A 175 -0.48 31.29 6.56
N LEU A 176 0.84 31.22 6.70
CA LEU A 176 1.76 31.00 5.58
C LEU A 176 1.61 29.60 4.97
N LEU A 177 1.50 28.56 5.79
CA LEU A 177 1.36 27.17 5.32
C LEU A 177 0.10 26.96 4.48
N TYR A 178 -1.03 27.56 4.87
CA TYR A 178 -2.30 27.38 4.14
C TYR A 178 -2.49 28.38 2.99
N SER A 179 -1.71 29.46 2.92
CA SER A 179 -1.78 30.43 1.82
C SER A 179 -0.73 30.17 0.73
N LYS A 180 0.54 30.06 1.12
CA LYS A 180 1.68 29.82 0.21
C LYS A 180 2.04 28.35 0.11
N GLY A 181 2.08 27.65 1.25
CA GLY A 181 2.69 26.34 1.38
C GLY A 181 4.09 26.42 2.01
N TYR A 182 4.76 25.28 2.10
CA TYR A 182 6.16 25.19 2.52
C TYR A 182 7.06 25.02 1.29
N THR A 183 8.24 25.64 1.33
CA THR A 183 9.25 25.51 0.27
C THR A 183 10.02 24.21 0.44
N VAL A 184 10.14 23.42 -0.62
CA VAL A 184 10.95 22.20 -0.65
C VAL A 184 12.30 22.54 -1.28
N PRO A 185 13.45 22.12 -0.71
CA PRO A 185 14.76 22.36 -1.32
C PRO A 185 14.82 21.87 -2.78
N PRO A 186 15.58 22.54 -3.66
CA PRO A 186 15.73 22.12 -5.04
C PRO A 186 16.44 20.76 -5.11
N GLY A 187 15.91 19.85 -5.91
CA GLY A 187 16.44 18.50 -6.04
C GLY A 187 15.44 17.54 -6.66
N GLU A 188 15.86 16.31 -6.87
CA GLU A 188 15.04 15.23 -7.40
C GLU A 188 15.16 13.99 -6.52
N THR A 189 14.07 13.26 -6.36
CA THR A 189 14.05 12.00 -5.63
C THR A 189 13.08 11.01 -6.27
N TYR A 190 13.46 9.74 -6.28
CA TYR A 190 12.55 8.62 -6.52
C TYR A 190 12.43 7.85 -5.21
N SER A 191 11.22 7.78 -4.69
CA SER A 191 10.92 6.98 -3.50
C SER A 191 9.81 6.00 -3.83
N ALA A 192 10.01 4.76 -3.43
CA ALA A 192 9.10 3.66 -3.71
C ALA A 192 8.67 2.98 -2.41
N ILE A 193 7.42 2.53 -2.39
CA ILE A 193 6.84 1.75 -1.32
C ILE A 193 6.25 0.46 -1.88
N GLU A 194 6.10 -0.54 -1.01
CA GLU A 194 5.36 -1.75 -1.35
C GLU A 194 3.85 -1.47 -1.19
N ALA A 195 3.20 -1.02 -2.26
CA ALA A 195 1.74 -1.01 -2.29
C ALA A 195 1.21 -2.46 -2.41
N PRO A 196 -0.04 -2.74 -2.05
CA PRO A 196 -0.61 -4.10 -2.19
C PRO A 196 -0.57 -4.64 -3.63
N LYS A 197 -0.53 -3.74 -4.63
CA LYS A 197 -0.38 -4.08 -6.04
C LYS A 197 1.07 -4.36 -6.43
N GLY A 198 2.05 -3.86 -5.68
CA GLY A 198 3.48 -3.94 -5.95
C GLY A 198 4.17 -2.62 -5.69
N GLU A 199 5.35 -2.42 -6.29
CA GLU A 199 6.16 -1.24 -6.06
C GLU A 199 5.48 0.00 -6.68
N MET A 200 4.99 0.89 -5.81
CA MET A 200 4.45 2.18 -6.20
C MET A 200 5.51 3.24 -5.94
N GLY A 201 6.01 3.83 -7.02
CA GLY A 201 7.06 4.84 -6.97
C GLY A 201 6.52 6.24 -7.24
N VAL A 202 7.08 7.24 -6.58
CA VAL A 202 6.85 8.65 -6.92
C VAL A 202 8.19 9.32 -7.18
N PHE A 203 8.37 9.81 -8.41
CA PHE A 203 9.48 10.63 -8.82
C PHE A 203 9.07 12.11 -8.73
N VAL A 204 9.70 12.85 -7.82
CA VAL A 204 9.43 14.28 -7.61
C VAL A 204 10.66 15.09 -7.93
N VAL A 205 10.47 16.19 -8.67
CA VAL A 205 11.47 17.22 -8.91
C VAL A 205 10.98 18.53 -8.29
N SER A 206 11.82 19.13 -7.45
CA SER A 206 11.62 20.43 -6.83
C SER A 206 12.59 21.45 -7.42
N ASP A 207 12.10 22.63 -7.77
CA ASP A 207 12.88 23.78 -8.23
C ASP A 207 13.20 24.76 -7.09
N GLY A 208 12.84 24.42 -5.84
CA GLY A 208 12.97 25.31 -4.69
C GLY A 208 11.71 26.10 -4.36
N SER A 209 10.65 25.99 -5.16
CA SER A 209 9.37 26.67 -4.92
C SER A 209 8.45 25.89 -3.95
N GLU A 210 7.26 26.43 -3.65
CA GLU A 210 6.24 25.72 -2.85
C GLU A 210 5.47 24.65 -3.66
N ARG A 211 5.67 24.58 -4.98
CA ARG A 211 4.95 23.66 -5.88
C ARG A 211 5.92 22.67 -6.52
N PRO A 212 5.54 21.39 -6.68
CA PRO A 212 6.38 20.44 -7.37
C PRO A 212 6.54 20.84 -8.84
N TYR A 213 7.78 20.94 -9.31
CA TYR A 213 8.08 21.23 -10.71
C TYR A 213 7.64 20.07 -11.61
N ARG A 214 7.92 18.84 -11.17
CA ARG A 214 7.47 17.61 -11.83
C ARG A 214 7.13 16.57 -10.77
N CYS A 215 6.03 15.85 -11.00
CA CYS A 215 5.67 14.66 -10.22
C CYS A 215 5.26 13.57 -11.21
N LYS A 216 6.00 12.46 -11.25
CA LYS A 216 5.64 11.26 -12.02
C LYS A 216 5.42 10.10 -11.08
N ILE A 217 4.28 9.45 -11.21
CA ILE A 217 3.93 8.25 -10.47
C ILE A 217 4.28 7.05 -11.34
N ARG A 218 5.02 6.09 -10.79
CA ARG A 218 5.20 4.75 -11.35
C ARG A 218 4.14 3.85 -10.74
N ALA A 219 3.08 3.57 -11.51
CA ALA A 219 2.02 2.66 -11.09
C ALA A 219 2.42 1.20 -11.41
N PRO A 220 2.30 0.27 -10.45
CA PRO A 220 2.60 -1.14 -10.71
C PRO A 220 1.65 -1.73 -11.77
N GLY A 221 0.36 -1.38 -11.72
CA GLY A 221 -0.63 -1.86 -12.68
C GLY A 221 -0.37 -1.44 -14.13
N PHE A 222 0.37 -0.35 -14.37
CA PHE A 222 0.75 0.06 -15.72
C PHE A 222 1.74 -0.93 -16.35
N ALA A 223 2.76 -1.34 -15.60
CA ALA A 223 3.71 -2.35 -16.06
C ALA A 223 3.02 -3.72 -16.23
N HIS A 224 2.15 -4.08 -15.30
CA HIS A 224 1.37 -5.33 -15.36
C HIS A 224 0.49 -5.40 -16.62
N LEU A 225 -0.29 -4.34 -16.89
CA LEU A 225 -1.15 -4.28 -18.07
C LEU A 225 -0.34 -4.22 -19.37
N GLY A 226 0.80 -3.53 -19.38
CA GLY A 226 1.67 -3.44 -20.55
C GLY A 226 2.14 -4.80 -21.08
N CYS A 227 2.21 -5.79 -20.20
CA CYS A 227 2.66 -7.14 -20.54
C CYS A 227 1.52 -8.17 -20.61
N PHE A 228 0.26 -7.70 -20.59
CA PHE A 228 -0.91 -8.56 -20.69
C PHE A 228 -0.94 -9.39 -21.98
N ASP A 229 -0.53 -8.81 -23.11
CA ASP A 229 -0.46 -9.52 -24.40
C ASP A 229 0.44 -10.77 -24.30
N GLN A 230 1.64 -10.64 -23.74
CA GLN A 230 2.57 -11.77 -23.64
C GLN A 230 2.06 -12.89 -22.72
N ILE A 231 1.40 -12.54 -21.63
CA ILE A 231 0.88 -13.52 -20.66
C ILE A 231 -0.39 -14.21 -21.18
N SER A 232 -1.22 -13.49 -21.93
CA SER A 232 -2.50 -14.01 -22.43
C SER A 232 -2.37 -14.82 -23.73
N ARG A 233 -1.25 -14.73 -24.45
CA ARG A 233 -1.01 -15.55 -25.64
C ARG A 233 -1.13 -17.04 -25.34
N GLY A 234 -1.81 -17.76 -26.23
CA GLY A 234 -2.04 -19.21 -26.10
C GLY A 234 -3.15 -19.60 -25.12
N HIS A 235 -3.80 -18.64 -24.45
CA HIS A 235 -4.90 -18.90 -23.53
C HIS A 235 -6.27 -18.65 -24.18
N LEU A 236 -7.33 -19.15 -23.54
CA LEU A 236 -8.70 -18.88 -23.97
C LEU A 236 -9.18 -17.52 -23.47
N LEU A 237 -10.23 -16.97 -24.10
CA LEU A 237 -10.85 -15.71 -23.68
C LEU A 237 -11.30 -15.73 -22.21
N ALA A 238 -11.77 -16.89 -21.73
CA ALA A 238 -12.20 -17.06 -20.35
C ALA A 238 -11.03 -16.95 -19.34
N ASP A 239 -9.81 -17.28 -19.76
CA ASP A 239 -8.62 -17.24 -18.92
C ASP A 239 -7.99 -15.84 -18.90
N ALA A 240 -8.18 -15.06 -19.98
CA ALA A 240 -7.83 -13.64 -20.01
C ALA A 240 -8.48 -12.86 -18.86
N VAL A 241 -9.73 -13.19 -18.49
CA VAL A 241 -10.41 -12.57 -17.34
C VAL A 241 -9.73 -12.92 -16.02
N ALA A 242 -9.28 -14.17 -15.85
CA ALA A 242 -8.54 -14.59 -14.66
C ALA A 242 -7.18 -13.88 -14.57
N ILE A 243 -6.48 -13.74 -15.71
CA ILE A 243 -5.20 -13.01 -15.78
C ILE A 243 -5.40 -11.55 -15.35
N ILE A 244 -6.41 -10.85 -15.90
CA ILE A 244 -6.74 -9.47 -15.51
C ILE A 244 -7.03 -9.37 -14.01
N GLY A 245 -7.82 -10.30 -13.46
CA GLY A 245 -8.13 -10.34 -12.03
C GLY A 245 -6.88 -10.54 -11.16
N THR A 246 -5.96 -11.40 -11.57
CA THR A 246 -4.73 -11.65 -10.78
C THR A 246 -3.69 -10.54 -10.88
N MET A 247 -3.73 -9.70 -11.91
CA MET A 247 -2.94 -8.47 -12.00
C MET A 247 -3.47 -7.35 -11.10
N ASP A 248 -4.71 -7.47 -10.58
CA ASP A 248 -5.35 -6.48 -9.71
C ASP A 248 -5.32 -5.05 -10.29
N LEU A 249 -5.86 -4.89 -11.50
CA LEU A 249 -5.83 -3.63 -12.23
C LEU A 249 -6.90 -2.65 -11.73
N VAL A 250 -6.46 -1.47 -11.29
CA VAL A 250 -7.32 -0.31 -11.05
C VAL A 250 -6.95 0.77 -12.04
N PHE A 251 -7.83 1.08 -12.99
CA PHE A 251 -7.48 1.97 -14.10
C PHE A 251 -7.14 3.40 -13.70
N GLY A 252 -7.62 3.86 -12.54
CA GLY A 252 -7.24 5.15 -11.99
C GLY A 252 -5.74 5.31 -11.74
N GLU A 253 -4.99 4.21 -11.56
CA GLU A 253 -3.54 4.27 -11.49
C GLU A 253 -2.81 4.10 -12.82
N VAL A 254 -3.38 3.34 -13.74
CA VAL A 254 -2.77 2.98 -15.02
C VAL A 254 -2.74 4.18 -15.99
N ASP A 255 -3.77 5.03 -15.98
CA ASP A 255 -3.98 6.08 -16.98
C ASP A 255 -3.09 7.34 -16.81
N ARG A 256 -2.23 7.39 -15.78
CA ARG A 256 -1.54 8.62 -15.30
C ARG A 256 -0.09 8.79 -15.76
#